data_AF-A0A484L8H9-F1
#
_entry.id   AF-A0A484L8H9-F1
#
_cell.length_a   1.000
_cell.length_b   1.000
_cell.length_c   1.000
_cell.angle_alpha   90.00
_cell.angle_beta   90.00
_cell.angle_gamma   90.00
#
_symmetry.space_group_name_H-M   'P 1'
#
loop_
_entity.id
_entity.type
_entity.pdbx_description
1 polymer ?
#
loop_
_entity_poly.entity_id
_entity_poly.type
_entity_poly.pdbx_seq_one_letter_code
_entity_poly.pdbx_strand_id
1 'polypeptide(L)'
;MGELKVIAYAVWALWKTRNAAVWDGKVSLPAVTIRLIKSLVERWPDSRLGQQLTPPSCSILGQQSSEQVQHCFVDAALFPQVGEVGFGAVLLDPGGRFVKAFNGTIPCSQDPLLAEAIVVREALAWLKREGGE
;
A
#
# COMPACT_ATOMS: atom_id res chain seq x y z
N MET A 1 -2.92 23.14 -2.96
CA MET A 1 -3.35 22.08 -2.02
C MET A 1 -4.63 21.36 -2.46
N GLY A 2 -5.60 22.02 -3.11
CA GLY A 2 -6.81 21.36 -3.63
C GLY A 2 -6.54 20.31 -4.71
N GLU A 3 -5.64 20.59 -5.66
CA GLU A 3 -5.30 19.68 -6.76
C GLU A 3 -4.66 18.36 -6.28
N LEU A 4 -3.78 18.42 -5.26
CA LEU A 4 -3.13 17.24 -4.71
C LEU A 4 -4.14 16.27 -4.07
N LYS A 5 -5.17 16.80 -3.38
CA LYS A 5 -6.26 15.98 -2.80
C LYS A 5 -7.02 15.22 -3.89
N VAL A 6 -7.32 15.91 -5.00
CA VAL A 6 -8.01 15.31 -6.14
C VAL A 6 -7.17 14.20 -6.77
N ILE A 7 -5.88 14.44 -7.01
CA ILE A 7 -4.96 13.46 -7.59
C ILE A 7 -4.84 12.23 -6.67
N ALA A 8 -4.59 12.43 -5.38
CA ALA A 8 -4.44 11.33 -4.43
C ALA A 8 -5.69 10.44 -4.36
N TYR A 9 -6.88 11.05 -4.24
CA TYR A 9 -8.13 10.28 -4.24
C TYR A 9 -8.48 9.68 -5.59
N ALA A 10 -8.09 10.30 -6.70
CA ALA A 10 -8.28 9.73 -8.03
C ALA A 10 -7.44 8.46 -8.20
N VAL A 11 -6.15 8.50 -7.85
CA VAL A 11 -5.26 7.33 -7.90
C VAL A 11 -5.79 6.22 -7.00
N TRP A 12 -6.17 6.55 -5.76
CA TRP A 12 -6.74 5.56 -4.84
C TRP A 12 -8.07 4.98 -5.33
N ALA A 13 -8.98 5.81 -5.85
CA ALA A 13 -10.27 5.34 -6.34
C ALA A 13 -10.12 4.45 -7.57
N LEU A 14 -9.21 4.80 -8.49
CA LEU A 14 -8.89 3.97 -9.65
C LEU A 14 -8.30 2.63 -9.23
N TRP A 15 -7.33 2.65 -8.30
CA TRP A 15 -6.77 1.43 -7.73
C TRP A 15 -7.87 0.56 -7.10
N LYS A 16 -8.75 1.15 -6.29
CA LYS A 16 -9.87 0.45 -5.65
C LYS A 16 -10.83 -0.16 -6.67
N THR A 17 -11.26 0.59 -7.68
CA THR A 17 -12.22 0.07 -8.68
C THR A 17 -11.59 -0.97 -9.59
N ARG A 18 -10.29 -0.83 -9.92
CA ARG A 18 -9.55 -1.85 -10.66
C ARG A 18 -9.46 -3.14 -9.85
N ASN A 19 -9.11 -3.05 -8.57
CA ASN A 19 -8.99 -4.21 -7.70
C ASN A 19 -10.36 -4.88 -7.46
N ALA A 20 -11.44 -4.12 -7.30
CA ALA A 20 -12.78 -4.70 -7.23
C ALA A 20 -13.17 -5.45 -8.53
N ALA A 21 -12.77 -4.94 -9.69
CA ALA A 21 -13.01 -5.64 -10.96
C ALA A 21 -12.18 -6.94 -11.07
N VAL A 22 -10.91 -6.91 -10.66
CA VAL A 22 -10.00 -8.07 -10.73
C VAL A 22 -10.37 -9.15 -9.71
N TRP A 23 -10.66 -8.76 -8.47
CA TRP A 23 -10.79 -9.71 -7.36
C TRP A 23 -12.24 -10.06 -7.01
N ASP A 24 -13.19 -9.13 -7.19
CA ASP A 24 -14.60 -9.37 -6.88
C ASP A 24 -15.48 -9.53 -8.14
N GLY A 25 -14.92 -9.42 -9.34
CA GLY A 25 -15.68 -9.38 -10.60
C GLY A 25 -16.59 -8.14 -10.74
N LYS A 26 -16.36 -7.10 -9.92
CA LYS A 26 -17.23 -5.91 -9.84
C LYS A 26 -16.68 -4.77 -10.68
N VAL A 27 -17.11 -4.69 -11.94
CA VAL A 27 -16.75 -3.58 -12.82
C VAL A 27 -17.58 -2.34 -12.47
N SER A 28 -16.93 -1.32 -11.91
CA SER A 28 -17.57 -0.05 -11.57
C SER A 28 -17.65 0.86 -12.80
N LEU A 29 -18.80 1.52 -12.99
CA LEU A 29 -18.96 2.55 -14.02
C LEU A 29 -18.08 3.77 -13.71
N PRO A 30 -17.47 4.42 -14.72
CA PRO A 30 -16.64 5.62 -14.51
C PRO A 30 -17.34 6.73 -13.71
N ALA A 31 -18.64 6.91 -13.94
CA ALA A 31 -19.45 7.89 -13.20
C ALA A 31 -19.50 7.61 -11.68
N VAL A 32 -19.52 6.33 -11.28
CA VAL A 32 -19.50 5.92 -9.87
C VAL A 32 -18.15 6.24 -9.25
N THR A 33 -17.05 5.95 -9.96
CA THR A 33 -15.69 6.28 -9.52
C THR A 33 -15.50 7.80 -9.37
N ILE A 34 -15.97 8.59 -10.32
CA ILE A 34 -15.91 10.06 -10.26
C ILE A 34 -16.71 10.59 -9.06
N ARG A 35 -17.92 10.06 -8.83
CA ARG A 35 -18.74 10.43 -7.67
C ARG A 35 -18.06 10.07 -6.35
N LEU A 36 -17.39 8.92 -6.29
CA LEU A 36 -16.59 8.52 -5.13
C LEU A 36 -15.45 9.52 -4.87
N ILE A 37 -14.69 9.88 -5.90
CA ILE A 37 -13.59 10.87 -5.81
C ILE A 37 -14.12 12.21 -5.28
N LYS A 38 -15.19 12.75 -5.88
CA LYS A 38 -15.81 14.00 -5.42
C LYS A 38 -16.23 13.92 -3.96
N SER A 39 -16.91 12.85 -3.56
CA SER A 39 -17.34 12.66 -2.17
C SER A 39 -16.17 12.58 -1.18
N LEU A 40 -15.01 12.06 -1.58
CA LEU A 40 -13.83 11.94 -0.73
C LEU A 40 -13.10 13.28 -0.61
N VAL A 41 -13.04 14.04 -1.71
CA VAL A 41 -12.46 15.39 -1.73
C VAL A 41 -13.30 16.33 -0.88
N GLU A 42 -14.63 16.26 -0.97
CA GLU A 42 -15.56 17.06 -0.16
C GLU A 42 -15.49 16.72 1.33
N ARG A 43 -15.34 15.44 1.67
CA ARG A 43 -15.20 14.98 3.06
C ARG A 43 -13.79 15.16 3.61
N TRP A 44 -12.87 15.76 2.86
CA TRP A 44 -11.55 16.05 3.39
C TRP A 44 -11.68 17.06 4.53
N PRO A 45 -11.30 16.72 5.78
CA PRO A 45 -11.39 17.67 6.86
C PRO A 45 -10.45 18.84 6.60
N ASP A 46 -11.00 20.04 6.43
CA ASP A 46 -10.23 21.29 6.27
C ASP A 46 -9.52 21.71 7.56
N SER A 47 -9.80 21.06 8.69
CA SER A 47 -9.40 21.47 10.04
C SER A 47 -8.31 20.63 10.71
N ARG A 48 -7.55 19.79 9.99
CA ARG A 48 -6.30 19.20 10.53
C ARG A 48 -5.08 20.15 10.40
N LEU A 49 -5.31 21.44 10.61
CA LEU A 49 -4.29 22.50 10.63
C LEU A 49 -4.18 23.20 12.01
N GLY A 50 -4.95 22.75 13.02
CA GLY A 50 -4.95 23.38 14.36
C GLY A 50 -4.66 22.44 15.53
N GLN A 51 -4.81 21.11 15.38
CA GLN A 51 -4.09 20.20 16.25
C GLN A 51 -2.71 20.03 15.61
N GLN A 52 -1.65 20.28 16.40
CA GLN A 52 -0.49 19.42 16.31
C GLN A 52 -1.00 17.98 16.47
N LEU A 53 -1.48 17.41 15.36
CA LEU A 53 -0.91 16.17 14.96
C LEU A 53 0.57 16.53 14.84
N THR A 54 1.31 16.30 15.93
CA THR A 54 2.47 15.44 15.74
C THR A 54 1.98 14.44 14.70
N PRO A 55 2.50 14.44 13.46
CA PRO A 55 2.21 13.32 12.60
C PRO A 55 2.37 12.11 13.53
N PRO A 56 1.41 11.15 13.61
CA PRO A 56 1.84 9.88 14.14
C PRO A 56 3.11 9.64 13.36
N SER A 57 4.23 9.56 14.07
CA SER A 57 5.51 9.40 13.44
C SER A 57 5.44 7.99 12.86
N CYS A 58 4.74 7.84 11.73
CA CYS A 58 5.21 7.08 10.61
C CYS A 58 6.44 7.82 10.09
N SER A 59 7.45 8.00 10.95
CA SER A 59 8.65 7.18 10.86
C SER A 59 8.25 5.81 10.31
N ILE A 60 8.06 5.72 9.00
CA ILE A 60 8.13 4.41 8.40
C ILE A 60 9.60 4.03 8.54
N LEU A 61 9.91 3.38 9.66
CA LEU A 61 11.24 3.33 10.28
C LEU A 61 11.79 4.72 10.68
N GLY A 62 12.56 4.74 11.77
CA GLY A 62 13.08 5.96 12.35
C GLY A 62 13.75 6.89 11.34
N GLN A 63 13.41 8.17 11.37
CA GLN A 63 14.22 9.29 10.84
C GLN A 63 15.54 9.46 11.62
N GLN A 64 16.18 8.34 11.96
CA GLN A 64 17.48 8.23 12.61
C GLN A 64 18.31 7.09 11.99
N SER A 65 17.81 6.41 10.94
CA SER A 65 18.68 5.48 10.21
C SER A 65 19.59 6.31 9.30
N SER A 66 20.89 6.09 9.44
CA SER A 66 21.95 6.63 8.57
C SER A 66 21.49 6.68 7.12
N GLU A 67 21.89 7.71 6.37
CA GLU A 67 21.57 8.00 4.95
C GLU A 67 21.86 6.87 3.93
N GLN A 68 22.12 5.64 4.39
CA GLN A 68 22.61 4.50 3.63
C GLN A 68 21.71 3.25 3.71
N VAL A 69 20.62 3.23 4.49
CA VAL A 69 19.78 2.02 4.63
C VAL A 69 18.60 2.03 3.65
N GLN A 70 18.44 0.94 2.88
CA GLN A 70 17.28 0.70 2.03
C GLN A 70 16.08 0.24 2.86
N HIS A 71 14.88 0.66 2.47
CA HIS A 71 13.64 0.36 3.19
C HIS A 71 12.78 -0.60 2.38
N CYS A 72 12.46 -1.76 2.96
CA CYS A 72 11.53 -2.72 2.36
C CYS A 72 10.19 -2.70 3.09
N PHE A 73 9.13 -2.41 2.35
CA PHE A 73 7.75 -2.37 2.81
C PHE A 73 7.06 -3.62 2.32
N VAL A 74 6.22 -4.21 3.16
CA VAL A 74 5.47 -5.42 2.85
C VAL A 74 4.03 -5.27 3.31
N ASP A 75 3.11 -5.95 2.63
CA ASP A 75 1.69 -6.03 2.98
C ASP A 75 1.09 -7.33 2.45
N ALA A 76 0.18 -7.93 3.23
CA ALA A 76 -0.57 -9.11 2.83
C ALA A 76 -2.06 -8.77 2.62
N ALA A 77 -2.64 -9.32 1.56
CA ALA A 77 -4.05 -9.16 1.23
C ALA A 77 -4.76 -10.51 1.29
N LEU A 78 -5.74 -10.63 2.18
CA LEU A 78 -6.60 -11.80 2.30
C LEU A 78 -7.76 -11.72 1.31
N PHE A 79 -8.04 -12.83 0.64
CA PHE A 79 -9.19 -13.00 -0.25
C PHE A 79 -10.07 -14.17 0.21
N PRO A 80 -10.89 -14.01 1.27
CA PRO A 80 -11.63 -15.11 1.88
C PRO A 80 -12.61 -15.81 0.94
N GLN A 81 -13.10 -15.11 -0.08
CA GLN A 81 -14.06 -15.65 -1.06
C GLN A 81 -13.45 -16.74 -1.94
N VAL A 82 -12.16 -16.60 -2.29
CA VAL A 82 -11.40 -17.55 -3.12
C VAL A 82 -10.42 -18.38 -2.29
N GLY A 83 -10.28 -18.08 -0.99
CA GLY A 83 -9.36 -18.79 -0.10
C GLY A 83 -7.89 -18.47 -0.34
N GLU A 84 -7.60 -17.38 -1.04
CA GLU A 84 -6.23 -16.99 -1.41
C GLU A 84 -5.67 -15.87 -0.52
N VAL A 85 -4.35 -15.78 -0.48
CA VAL A 85 -3.63 -14.68 0.16
C VAL A 85 -2.65 -14.11 -0.85
N GLY A 86 -2.89 -12.88 -1.29
CA GLY A 86 -1.96 -12.11 -2.09
C GLY A 86 -0.98 -11.36 -1.21
N PHE A 87 0.12 -10.91 -1.79
CA PHE A 87 1.06 -10.06 -1.09
C PHE A 87 1.79 -9.10 -2.03
N GLY A 88 2.35 -8.06 -1.44
CA GLY A 88 3.24 -7.13 -2.12
C GLY A 88 4.40 -6.70 -1.23
N ALA A 89 5.53 -6.44 -1.86
CA ALA A 89 6.72 -5.89 -1.27
C ALA A 89 7.32 -4.81 -2.18
N VAL A 90 7.82 -3.72 -1.61
CA VAL A 90 8.48 -2.63 -2.32
C VAL A 90 9.77 -2.26 -1.61
N LEU A 91 10.87 -2.22 -2.37
CA LEU A 91 12.16 -1.75 -1.90
C LEU A 91 12.37 -0.30 -2.36
N LEU A 92 12.65 0.58 -1.40
CA LEU A 92 13.01 1.97 -1.62
C LEU A 92 14.47 2.21 -1.23
N ASP A 93 15.15 3.07 -1.99
CA ASP A 93 16.47 3.56 -1.62
C ASP A 93 16.39 4.51 -0.40
N PRO A 94 17.53 4.91 0.19
CA PRO A 94 17.52 5.84 1.33
C PRO A 94 16.85 7.19 1.02
N GLY A 95 16.79 7.60 -0.25
CA GLY A 95 16.09 8.79 -0.71
C GLY A 95 14.60 8.59 -0.95
N GLY A 96 14.05 7.42 -0.62
CA GLY A 96 12.64 7.08 -0.83
C GLY A 96 12.28 6.79 -2.29
N ARG A 97 13.25 6.63 -3.18
CA ARG A 97 13.01 6.31 -4.59
C ARG A 97 12.79 4.82 -4.76
N PHE A 98 11.89 4.47 -5.67
CA PHE A 98 11.61 3.08 -6.02
C PHE A 98 12.85 2.38 -6.60
N VAL A 99 13.15 1.20 -6.06
CA VAL A 99 14.25 0.33 -6.56
C VAL A 99 13.66 -0.89 -7.26
N LYS A 100 12.91 -1.71 -6.53
CA LYS A 100 12.30 -2.96 -7.03
C LYS A 100 11.00 -3.27 -6.28
N ALA A 101 10.15 -4.11 -6.87
CA ALA A 101 8.94 -4.65 -6.23
C ALA A 101 8.85 -6.16 -6.43
N PHE A 102 8.21 -6.82 -5.49
CA PHE A 102 7.92 -8.26 -5.51
C PHE A 102 6.46 -8.47 -5.08
N ASN A 103 5.70 -9.29 -5.79
CA ASN A 103 4.32 -9.59 -5.46
C ASN A 103 3.97 -11.01 -5.92
N GLY A 104 2.87 -11.52 -5.39
CA GLY A 104 2.35 -12.83 -5.77
C GLY A 104 1.27 -13.29 -4.82
N THR A 105 1.05 -14.60 -4.80
CA THR A 105 0.20 -15.28 -3.82
C THR A 105 1.04 -16.20 -2.96
N ILE A 106 0.62 -16.40 -1.71
CA ILE A 106 1.26 -17.30 -0.76
C ILE A 106 0.26 -18.36 -0.27
N PRO A 107 0.69 -19.62 -0.12
CA PRO A 107 -0.12 -20.62 0.57
C PRO A 107 -0.11 -20.28 2.08
N CYS A 108 -1.15 -19.59 2.52
CA CYS A 108 -1.33 -19.17 3.91
C CYS A 108 -2.79 -19.41 4.32
N SER A 109 -3.02 -19.73 5.60
CA SER A 109 -4.38 -19.68 6.15
C SER A 109 -4.93 -18.25 6.10
N GLN A 110 -6.25 -18.09 6.19
CA GLN A 110 -6.90 -16.78 6.21
C GLN A 110 -6.72 -16.06 7.58
N ASP A 111 -5.52 -16.12 8.14
CA ASP A 111 -5.10 -15.41 9.34
C ASP A 111 -4.23 -14.20 8.94
N PRO A 112 -4.68 -12.96 9.18
CA PRO A 112 -3.91 -11.77 8.85
C PRO A 112 -2.51 -11.75 9.44
N LEU A 113 -2.34 -12.17 10.69
CA LEU A 113 -1.03 -12.08 11.35
C LEU A 113 -0.03 -13.07 10.74
N LEU A 114 -0.49 -14.29 10.46
CA LEU A 114 0.32 -15.29 9.79
C LEU A 114 0.65 -14.86 8.35
N ALA A 115 -0.32 -14.29 7.63
CA ALA A 115 -0.12 -13.78 6.29
C ALA A 115 1.00 -12.74 6.27
N GLU A 116 0.92 -11.70 7.11
CA GLU A 116 1.96 -10.67 7.23
C GLU A 116 3.34 -11.27 7.56
N ALA A 117 3.42 -12.19 8.52
CA ALA A 117 4.68 -12.83 8.91
C ALA A 117 5.30 -13.65 7.76
N ILE A 118 4.46 -14.34 6.97
CA ILE A 118 4.91 -15.07 5.79
C ILE A 118 5.42 -14.10 4.72
N VAL A 119 4.72 -13.00 4.46
CA VAL A 119 5.16 -12.01 3.47
C VAL A 119 6.52 -11.41 3.84
N VAL A 120 6.74 -11.08 5.13
CA VAL A 120 8.06 -10.63 5.61
C VAL A 120 9.14 -11.66 5.26
N ARG A 121 8.89 -12.95 5.53
CA ARG A 121 9.84 -14.03 5.21
C ARG A 121 10.13 -14.11 3.71
N GLU A 122 9.09 -14.09 2.87
CA GLU A 122 9.25 -14.18 1.41
C GLU A 122 9.97 -12.96 0.84
N ALA A 123 9.69 -11.76 1.36
CA ALA A 123 10.39 -10.53 0.97
C ALA A 123 11.88 -10.58 1.35
N LEU A 124 12.22 -11.05 2.55
CA LEU A 124 13.61 -11.21 2.97
C LEU A 124 14.34 -12.27 2.13
N ALA A 125 13.69 -13.39 1.82
CA ALA A 125 14.24 -14.42 0.95
C ALA A 125 14.48 -13.90 -0.48
N TRP A 126 13.56 -13.08 -1.00
CA TRP A 126 13.71 -12.38 -2.26
C TRP A 126 14.91 -11.43 -2.23
N LEU A 127 15.00 -10.52 -1.25
CA LEU A 127 16.12 -9.59 -1.11
C LEU A 127 17.48 -10.30 -1.01
N LYS A 128 17.53 -11.43 -0.30
CA LYS A 128 18.76 -12.23 -0.18
C LYS A 128 19.23 -12.78 -1.53
N ARG A 129 18.30 -13.17 -2.43
CA ARG A 129 18.66 -13.63 -3.78
C ARG A 129 19.16 -12.48 -4.67
N GLU A 130 18.62 -11.28 -4.47
CA GLU A 130 18.95 -10.09 -5.26
C GLU A 130 20.23 -9.38 -4.80
N GLY A 131 20.66 -9.56 -3.55
CA GLY A 131 21.85 -8.92 -2.97
C GLY A 131 23.13 -9.77 -3.05
N GLY A 132 23.10 -10.89 -3.78
CA GLY A 132 24.22 -11.84 -3.90
C GLY A 132 25.06 -11.69 -5.18
N GLU A 133 24.98 -10.56 -5.88
CA GLU A 133 25.85 -10.20 -7.02
C GLU A 133 27.02 -9.32 -6.58
#